data_AF-A0AAC8Q4B7-F1
#
_entry.id   AF-A0AAC8Q4B7-F1
#
_cell.length_a   1.000
_cell.length_b   1.000
_cell.length_c   1.000
_cell.angle_alpha   90.00
_cell.angle_beta   90.00
_cell.angle_gamma   90.00
#
_symmetry.space_group_name_H-M   'P 1'
#
loop_
_entity.id
_entity.type
_entity.pdbx_description
1 polymer ?
#
loop_
_entity_poly.entity_id
_entity_poly.type
_entity_poly.pdbx_seq_one_letter_code
_entity_poly.pdbx_strand_id
1 'polypeptide(L)'
;MVKLALLGDTYPSQLQANPQAMRDLEVVWVGSSLEAFRAEVPALRPQVLALDFVDLGKVPERLVPELLSLTGAAHAVVSYRLTHHGMLQALTSQRIRFVQGPLPLSLLRTHVHRALEEARQARRQEVPQGPAQTPKPPRFTHEQLGRLLEVVATVKCECPNHLAQLISGLRAFEEYSKDCESRDEKDQRMHALLYRQTAVAREAMEDGLLALLEHENIQL
;
A
#
# COMPACT_ATOMS: atom_id res chain seq x y z
N MET A 1 21.53 -8.92 -4.70
CA MET A 1 20.81 -10.08 -4.13
C MET A 1 19.92 -9.56 -3.01
N VAL A 2 18.78 -10.21 -2.74
CA VAL A 2 17.89 -9.75 -1.65
C VAL A 2 18.49 -10.17 -0.32
N LYS A 3 18.69 -9.21 0.60
CA LYS A 3 19.20 -9.50 1.95
C LYS A 3 18.07 -9.97 2.87
N LEU A 4 18.24 -11.13 3.48
CA LEU A 4 17.27 -11.78 4.35
C LEU A 4 17.88 -12.03 5.73
N ALA A 5 17.16 -11.66 6.80
CA ALA A 5 17.49 -12.03 8.16
C ALA A 5 16.46 -13.05 8.68
N LEU A 6 16.94 -14.13 9.29
CA LEU A 6 16.13 -15.26 9.77
C LEU A 6 16.14 -15.33 11.29
N LEU A 7 15.02 -15.04 11.94
CA LEU A 7 14.82 -15.22 13.39
C LEU A 7 13.92 -16.42 13.65
N GLY A 8 14.45 -17.47 14.27
CA GLY A 8 13.68 -18.65 14.62
C GLY A 8 14.54 -19.84 15.02
N ASP A 9 14.04 -20.66 15.92
CA ASP A 9 14.79 -21.77 16.53
C ASP A 9 15.22 -22.85 15.52
N THR A 10 14.44 -23.02 14.45
CA THR A 10 14.67 -24.10 13.48
C THR A 10 15.53 -23.67 12.27
N TYR A 11 15.67 -22.38 12.01
CA TYR A 11 16.37 -21.89 10.81
C TYR A 11 17.85 -22.27 10.75
N PRO A 12 18.65 -22.18 11.83
CA PRO A 12 20.05 -22.63 11.81
C PRO A 12 20.20 -24.08 11.33
N SER A 13 19.43 -25.00 11.93
CA SER A 13 19.48 -26.43 11.61
C SER A 13 18.97 -26.72 10.20
N GLN A 14 17.92 -26.04 9.75
CA GLN A 14 17.41 -26.20 8.39
C GLN A 14 18.43 -25.74 7.34
N LEU A 15 19.13 -24.62 7.58
CA LEU A 15 20.17 -24.13 6.67
C LEU A 15 21.38 -25.07 6.63
N GLN A 16 21.76 -25.63 7.77
CA GLN A 16 22.83 -26.63 7.82
C GLN A 16 22.48 -27.88 7.01
N ALA A 17 21.22 -28.34 7.11
CA ALA A 17 20.74 -29.51 6.38
C ALA A 17 20.56 -29.25 4.87
N ASN A 18 20.22 -28.02 4.46
CA ASN A 18 20.07 -27.64 3.06
C ASN A 18 20.57 -26.21 2.78
N PRO A 19 21.90 -26.02 2.63
CA PRO A 19 22.48 -24.70 2.40
C PRO A 19 22.02 -24.05 1.09
N GLN A 20 21.60 -24.87 0.12
CA GLN A 20 21.17 -24.41 -1.21
C GLN A 20 19.69 -23.97 -1.24
N ALA A 21 18.94 -24.18 -0.16
CA ALA A 21 17.52 -23.84 -0.11
C ALA A 21 17.24 -22.35 -0.35
N MET A 22 18.21 -21.49 -0.06
CA MET A 22 18.14 -20.02 -0.15
C MET A 22 19.08 -19.43 -1.21
N ARG A 23 19.52 -20.22 -2.20
CA ARG A 23 20.58 -19.88 -3.19
C ARG A 23 20.44 -18.56 -3.97
N ASP A 24 19.25 -17.97 -4.05
CA ASP A 24 18.95 -16.71 -4.76
C ASP A 24 18.69 -15.53 -3.79
N LEU A 25 18.81 -15.78 -2.48
CA LEU A 25 18.72 -14.82 -1.39
C LEU A 25 20.07 -14.77 -0.65
N GLU A 26 20.43 -13.60 -0.16
CA GLU A 26 21.60 -13.41 0.70
C GLU A 26 21.13 -13.48 2.16
N VAL A 27 21.34 -14.61 2.82
CA VAL A 27 21.06 -14.73 4.26
C VAL A 27 22.16 -14.00 5.03
N VAL A 28 21.87 -12.79 5.48
CA VAL A 28 22.84 -11.93 6.18
C VAL A 28 22.93 -12.24 7.67
N TRP A 29 21.88 -12.84 8.23
CA TRP A 29 21.82 -13.20 9.65
C TRP A 29 20.88 -14.39 9.87
N VAL A 30 21.24 -15.26 10.79
CA VAL A 30 20.38 -16.36 11.28
C VAL A 30 20.59 -16.55 12.78
N GLY A 31 19.51 -16.69 13.53
CA GLY A 31 19.57 -16.95 14.97
C GLY A 31 18.21 -17.10 15.60
N SER A 32 18.19 -17.38 16.91
CA SER A 32 16.97 -17.55 17.71
C SER A 32 16.80 -16.49 18.80
N SER A 33 17.85 -15.71 19.11
CA SER A 33 17.79 -14.68 20.13
C SER A 33 17.27 -13.36 19.58
N LEU A 34 16.16 -12.88 20.16
CA LEU A 34 15.62 -11.57 19.85
C LEU A 34 16.56 -10.43 20.28
N GLU A 35 17.32 -10.64 21.35
CA GLU A 35 18.31 -9.67 21.84
C GLU A 35 19.46 -9.51 20.84
N ALA A 36 20.06 -10.63 20.41
CA ALA A 36 21.10 -10.63 19.39
C ALA A 36 20.58 -10.04 18.07
N PHE A 37 19.34 -10.38 17.69
CA PHE A 37 18.70 -9.80 16.51
C PHE A 37 18.66 -8.26 16.58
N ARG A 38 18.24 -7.70 17.72
CA ARG A 38 18.15 -6.24 17.91
C ARG A 38 19.51 -5.56 17.87
N ALA A 39 20.56 -6.22 18.35
CA ALA A 39 21.91 -5.67 18.39
C ALA A 39 22.60 -5.70 17.01
N GLU A 40 22.48 -6.81 16.27
CA GLU A 40 23.32 -7.08 15.11
C GLU A 40 22.64 -6.75 13.78
N VAL A 41 21.36 -7.08 13.64
CA VAL A 41 20.66 -7.06 12.35
C VAL A 41 20.48 -5.66 11.75
N PRO A 42 20.29 -4.57 12.53
CA PRO A 42 20.14 -3.23 11.95
C PRO A 42 21.34 -2.79 11.12
N ALA A 43 22.55 -3.15 11.52
CA ALA A 43 23.77 -2.82 10.78
C ALA A 43 23.86 -3.55 9.43
N LEU A 44 23.22 -4.72 9.31
CA LEU A 44 23.25 -5.56 8.12
C LEU A 44 22.26 -5.12 7.04
N ARG A 45 21.31 -4.25 7.39
CA ARG A 45 20.28 -3.68 6.51
C ARG A 45 19.57 -4.75 5.66
N PRO A 46 18.91 -5.75 6.28
CA PRO A 46 18.13 -6.72 5.53
C PRO A 46 16.95 -6.04 4.81
N GLN A 47 16.57 -6.56 3.66
CA GLN A 47 15.40 -6.10 2.91
C GLN A 47 14.14 -6.82 3.37
N VAL A 48 14.28 -8.07 3.84
CA VAL A 48 13.19 -8.91 4.31
C VAL A 48 13.59 -9.58 5.63
N LEU A 49 12.63 -9.69 6.54
CA LEU A 49 12.75 -10.48 7.76
C LEU A 49 11.93 -11.76 7.63
N ALA A 50 12.46 -12.90 8.03
CA ALA A 50 11.66 -14.10 8.29
C ALA A 50 11.65 -14.38 9.79
N LEU A 51 10.47 -14.40 10.40
CA LEU A 51 10.30 -14.53 11.84
C LEU A 51 9.46 -15.79 12.11
N ASP A 52 10.00 -16.77 12.84
CA ASP A 52 9.27 -17.97 13.25
C ASP A 52 8.85 -17.90 14.71
N PHE A 53 7.55 -18.02 14.97
CA PHE A 53 6.99 -18.06 16.32
C PHE A 53 6.22 -19.36 16.55
N VAL A 54 6.41 -20.00 17.70
CA VAL A 54 5.58 -21.18 18.06
C VAL A 54 4.13 -20.75 18.19
N ASP A 55 3.91 -19.75 19.03
CA ASP A 55 2.59 -19.26 19.40
C ASP A 55 2.58 -17.76 19.16
N LEU A 56 1.94 -17.36 18.07
CA LEU A 56 1.82 -15.96 17.71
C LEU A 56 1.04 -15.20 18.81
N GLY A 57 0.17 -15.89 19.57
CA GLY A 57 -0.66 -15.32 20.64
C GLY A 57 0.15 -14.76 21.81
N LYS A 58 1.39 -15.20 21.95
CA LYS A 58 2.34 -14.74 22.97
C LYS A 58 3.27 -13.65 22.47
N VAL A 59 3.19 -13.30 21.18
CA VAL A 59 4.02 -12.27 20.58
C VAL A 59 3.34 -10.92 20.79
N PRO A 60 4.02 -9.93 21.37
CA PRO A 60 3.47 -8.57 21.49
C PRO A 60 3.10 -8.01 20.11
N GLU A 61 1.93 -7.41 19.98
CA GLU A 61 1.43 -6.93 18.67
C GLU A 61 2.40 -5.96 17.97
N ARG A 62 3.09 -5.14 18.78
CA ARG A 62 4.08 -4.16 18.31
C ARG A 62 5.45 -4.74 17.95
N LEU A 63 5.72 -6.02 18.25
CA LEU A 63 7.05 -6.59 18.06
C LEU A 63 7.46 -6.60 16.58
N VAL A 64 6.62 -7.13 15.69
CA VAL A 64 6.97 -7.22 14.26
C VAL A 64 7.10 -5.83 13.62
N PRO A 65 6.17 -4.87 13.83
CA PRO A 65 6.35 -3.48 13.39
C PRO A 65 7.62 -2.81 13.94
N GLU A 66 7.98 -3.08 15.19
CA GLU A 66 9.19 -2.57 15.82
C GLU A 66 10.45 -3.11 15.13
N LEU A 67 10.52 -4.43 14.88
CA LEU A 67 11.66 -5.03 14.18
C LEU A 67 11.80 -4.52 12.74
N LEU A 68 10.68 -4.32 12.03
CA LEU A 68 10.68 -3.70 10.71
C LEU A 68 11.22 -2.26 10.74
N SER A 69 10.82 -1.48 11.74
CA SER A 69 11.28 -0.09 11.91
C SER A 69 12.76 -0.03 12.30
N LEU A 70 13.19 -0.91 13.20
CA LEU A 70 14.56 -1.01 13.70
C LEU A 70 15.55 -1.38 12.60
N THR A 71 15.16 -2.29 11.70
CA THR A 71 16.05 -2.80 10.64
C THR A 71 15.93 -2.06 9.32
N GLY A 72 14.84 -1.31 9.12
CA GLY A 72 14.49 -0.70 7.84
C GLY A 72 14.02 -1.70 6.77
N ALA A 73 13.83 -2.98 7.13
CA ALA A 73 13.38 -4.01 6.20
C ALA A 73 11.99 -3.68 5.64
N ALA A 74 11.80 -3.86 4.33
CA ALA A 74 10.54 -3.52 3.68
C ALA A 74 9.42 -4.49 4.04
N HIS A 75 9.72 -5.79 4.20
CA HIS A 75 8.75 -6.85 4.47
C HIS A 75 9.16 -7.79 5.59
N ALA A 76 8.16 -8.37 6.25
CA ALA A 76 8.32 -9.50 7.15
C ALA A 76 7.47 -10.68 6.66
N VAL A 77 8.04 -11.88 6.63
CA VAL A 77 7.33 -13.15 6.54
C VAL A 77 7.32 -13.76 7.93
N VAL A 78 6.14 -13.84 8.54
CA VAL A 78 5.95 -14.36 9.89
C VAL A 78 5.35 -15.75 9.79
N SER A 79 6.13 -16.77 10.14
CA SER A 79 5.64 -18.13 10.30
C SER A 79 5.15 -18.39 11.72
N TYR A 80 4.02 -19.10 11.86
CA TYR A 80 3.46 -19.43 13.17
C TYR A 80 2.80 -20.80 13.21
N ARG A 81 2.77 -21.46 14.38
CA ARG A 81 2.08 -22.75 14.58
C ARG A 81 0.71 -22.60 15.25
N LEU A 82 0.63 -21.73 16.26
CA LEU A 82 -0.60 -21.43 17.01
C LEU A 82 -0.95 -19.94 16.89
N THR A 83 -2.26 -19.64 16.93
CA THR A 83 -2.80 -18.28 16.96
C THR A 83 -4.09 -18.25 17.78
N HIS A 84 -4.43 -17.09 18.33
CA HIS A 84 -5.75 -16.82 18.94
C HIS A 84 -6.64 -16.03 17.99
N HIS A 85 -7.95 -16.05 18.27
CA HIS A 85 -8.98 -15.39 17.47
C HIS A 85 -8.73 -13.87 17.42
N GLY A 86 -8.69 -13.27 16.22
CA GLY A 86 -8.58 -11.80 16.02
C GLY A 86 -7.16 -11.24 15.85
N MET A 87 -6.10 -11.97 16.21
CA MET A 87 -4.73 -11.42 16.17
C MET A 87 -4.17 -11.23 14.76
N LEU A 88 -4.51 -12.12 13.81
CA LEU A 88 -4.16 -11.93 12.40
C LEU A 88 -4.79 -10.64 11.83
N GLN A 89 -6.00 -10.31 12.31
CA GLN A 89 -6.70 -9.09 11.91
C GLN A 89 -6.03 -7.84 12.54
N ALA A 90 -5.67 -7.90 13.83
CA ALA A 90 -4.95 -6.83 14.51
C ALA A 90 -3.57 -6.53 13.91
N LEU A 91 -2.91 -7.56 13.36
CA LEU A 91 -1.59 -7.45 12.74
C LEU A 91 -1.61 -7.26 11.22
N THR A 92 -2.80 -7.11 10.61
CA THR A 92 -2.91 -7.00 9.15
C THR A 92 -2.18 -5.76 8.65
N SER A 93 -1.11 -5.97 7.87
CA SER A 93 -0.30 -4.94 7.26
C SER A 93 0.17 -5.39 5.89
N GLN A 94 0.18 -4.50 4.89
CA GLN A 94 0.73 -4.81 3.57
C GLN A 94 2.22 -5.20 3.61
N ARG A 95 2.92 -4.86 4.70
CA ARG A 95 4.34 -5.19 4.90
C ARG A 95 4.56 -6.55 5.57
N ILE A 96 3.52 -7.16 6.15
CA ILE A 96 3.65 -8.38 6.95
C ILE A 96 2.82 -9.49 6.33
N ARG A 97 3.48 -10.58 5.96
CA ARG A 97 2.85 -11.80 5.48
C ARG A 97 2.85 -12.85 6.57
N PHE A 98 1.68 -13.27 7.00
CA PHE A 98 1.51 -14.39 7.91
C PHE A 98 1.40 -15.71 7.14
N VAL A 99 2.14 -16.72 7.60
CA VAL A 99 2.14 -18.07 7.02
C VAL A 99 2.04 -19.09 8.15
N GLN A 100 1.10 -20.02 8.04
CA GLN A 100 1.03 -21.11 9.01
C GLN A 100 2.14 -22.13 8.72
N GLY A 101 2.94 -22.43 9.74
CA GLY A 101 4.06 -23.37 9.69
C GLY A 101 3.71 -24.75 10.28
N PRO A 102 4.72 -25.65 10.39
CA PRO A 102 6.15 -25.43 10.12
C PRO A 102 6.46 -25.21 8.64
N LEU A 103 7.45 -24.34 8.35
CA LEU A 103 7.77 -23.91 6.99
C LEU A 103 9.17 -24.39 6.57
N PRO A 104 9.30 -25.21 5.51
CA PRO A 104 10.60 -25.52 4.94
C PRO A 104 11.20 -24.29 4.24
N LEU A 105 12.53 -24.16 4.26
CA LEU A 105 13.24 -23.02 3.64
C LEU A 105 12.86 -22.76 2.17
N SER A 106 12.58 -23.81 1.38
CA SER A 106 12.15 -23.66 -0.01
C SER A 106 10.81 -22.95 -0.15
N LEU A 107 9.87 -23.18 0.77
CA LEU A 107 8.56 -22.53 0.79
C LEU A 107 8.67 -21.12 1.40
N LEU A 108 9.51 -20.94 2.43
CA LEU A 108 9.85 -19.61 2.95
C LEU A 108 10.39 -18.70 1.83
N ARG A 109 11.32 -19.21 1.01
CA ARG A 109 11.86 -18.51 -0.16
C ARG A 109 10.76 -18.07 -1.13
N THR A 110 9.79 -18.93 -1.42
CA THR A 110 8.62 -18.60 -2.25
C THR A 110 7.82 -17.44 -1.65
N HIS A 111 7.58 -17.45 -0.33
CA HIS A 111 6.87 -16.38 0.35
C HIS A 111 7.65 -15.05 0.36
N VAL A 112 8.97 -15.11 0.50
CA VAL A 112 9.85 -13.93 0.42
C VAL A 112 9.75 -13.30 -0.97
N HIS A 113 9.91 -14.09 -2.04
CA HIS A 113 9.79 -13.59 -3.42
C HIS A 113 8.42 -12.99 -3.70
N ARG A 114 7.34 -13.65 -3.24
CA ARG A 114 5.99 -13.14 -3.40
C ARG A 114 5.78 -11.81 -2.68
N ALA A 115 6.25 -11.67 -1.44
CA ALA A 115 6.14 -10.42 -0.68
C ALA A 115 6.88 -9.27 -1.39
N LEU A 116 8.05 -9.54 -1.96
CA LEU A 116 8.80 -8.55 -2.73
C LEU A 116 8.11 -8.16 -4.04
N GLU A 117 7.55 -9.12 -4.77
CA GLU A 117 6.81 -8.85 -6.00
C GLU A 117 5.55 -8.04 -5.74
N GLU A 118 4.76 -8.41 -4.74
CA GLU A 118 3.56 -7.65 -4.34
C GLU A 118 3.90 -6.22 -3.93
N ALA A 119 5.03 -6.01 -3.25
CA ALA A 119 5.48 -4.68 -2.89
C ALA A 119 6.00 -3.86 -4.07
N ARG A 120 6.67 -4.51 -5.03
CA ARG A 120 7.05 -3.87 -6.30
C ARG A 120 5.82 -3.49 -7.09
N GLN A 121 4.78 -4.33 -7.09
CA GLN A 121 3.50 -4.04 -7.74
C GLN A 121 2.76 -2.91 -7.02
N ALA A 122 2.67 -2.94 -5.69
CA ALA A 122 2.09 -1.86 -4.90
C ALA A 122 2.81 -0.53 -5.16
N ARG A 123 4.16 -0.51 -5.18
CA ARG A 123 4.94 0.69 -5.56
C ARG A 123 4.74 1.15 -7.00
N ARG A 124 4.43 0.24 -7.94
CA ARG A 124 4.10 0.60 -9.33
C ARG A 124 2.65 1.08 -9.48
N GLN A 125 1.76 0.62 -8.60
CA GLN A 125 0.34 1.00 -8.55
C GLN A 125 0.11 2.23 -7.65
N GLU A 126 1.06 2.59 -6.80
CA GLU A 126 1.15 3.86 -6.09
C GLU A 126 1.38 4.99 -7.10
N VAL A 127 0.29 5.45 -7.72
CA VAL A 127 0.18 6.84 -8.16
C VAL A 127 0.45 7.70 -6.91
N PRO A 128 1.32 8.72 -6.97
CA PRO A 128 1.89 9.31 -5.76
C PRO A 128 0.81 9.83 -4.80
N GLN A 129 0.63 9.17 -3.65
CA GLN A 129 0.04 9.82 -2.49
C GLN A 129 1.09 10.77 -1.89
N GLY A 130 1.18 11.97 -2.46
CA GLY A 130 1.97 13.05 -1.89
C GLY A 130 1.51 13.40 -0.46
N PRO A 131 2.32 14.14 0.32
CA PRO A 131 1.89 14.70 1.59
C PRO A 131 0.60 15.49 1.34
N ALA A 132 -0.33 15.53 2.29
CA ALA A 132 -1.65 16.17 2.16
C ALA A 132 -1.62 17.38 1.21
N GLN A 133 -1.83 17.13 -0.08
CA GLN A 133 -1.92 18.18 -1.07
C GLN A 133 -3.29 18.74 -0.76
N THR A 134 -3.33 19.98 -0.31
CA THR A 134 -4.55 20.76 -0.37
C THR A 134 -5.10 20.58 -1.79
N PRO A 135 -6.31 20.03 -1.96
CA PRO A 135 -6.92 19.87 -3.27
C PRO A 135 -6.67 21.10 -4.13
N LYS A 136 -6.11 20.90 -5.33
CA LYS A 136 -5.92 22.02 -6.25
C LYS A 136 -7.28 22.66 -6.53
N PRO A 137 -7.37 24.00 -6.63
CA PRO A 137 -8.62 24.65 -6.96
C PRO A 137 -9.14 24.12 -8.31
N PRO A 138 -10.48 24.02 -8.48
CA PRO A 138 -11.08 23.63 -9.76
C PRO A 138 -10.60 24.45 -10.94
N ARG A 139 -10.21 23.77 -12.02
CA ARG A 139 -9.70 24.41 -13.24
C ARG A 139 -10.82 24.99 -14.11
N PHE A 140 -11.98 24.35 -14.11
CA PHE A 140 -13.16 24.79 -14.84
C PHE A 140 -14.19 25.37 -13.87
N THR A 141 -14.90 26.42 -14.27
CA THR A 141 -16.03 26.96 -13.51
C THR A 141 -17.31 26.16 -13.78
N HIS A 142 -18.31 26.26 -12.90
CA HIS A 142 -19.64 25.68 -13.15
C HIS A 142 -20.26 26.19 -14.45
N GLU A 143 -20.01 27.46 -14.80
CA GLU A 143 -20.48 28.04 -16.06
C GLU A 143 -19.78 27.43 -17.28
N GLN A 144 -18.45 27.24 -17.22
CA GLN A 144 -17.70 26.59 -18.30
C GLN A 144 -18.13 25.14 -18.51
N LEU A 145 -18.32 24.39 -17.42
CA LEU A 145 -18.84 23.03 -17.48
C LEU A 145 -20.28 23.01 -18.04
N GLY A 146 -21.11 23.97 -17.64
CA GLY A 146 -22.47 24.14 -18.18
C GLY A 146 -22.49 24.44 -19.67
N ARG A 147 -21.59 25.30 -20.16
CA ARG A 147 -21.43 25.55 -21.61
C ARG A 147 -21.04 24.28 -22.35
N LEU A 148 -20.12 23.48 -21.79
CA LEU A 148 -19.69 22.22 -22.40
C LEU A 148 -20.80 21.20 -22.57
N LEU A 149 -21.78 21.16 -21.66
CA LEU A 149 -22.97 20.29 -21.75
C LEU A 149 -23.87 20.62 -22.95
N GLU A 150 -23.79 21.86 -23.45
CA GLU A 150 -24.58 22.36 -24.58
C GLU A 150 -23.76 22.41 -25.88
N VAL A 151 -22.46 22.07 -25.83
CA VAL A 151 -21.64 21.97 -27.04
C VAL A 151 -22.12 20.77 -27.82
N VAL A 152 -22.84 21.05 -28.91
CA VAL A 152 -23.11 20.06 -29.95
C VAL A 152 -21.77 19.75 -30.60
N ALA A 153 -21.16 18.65 -30.20
CA ALA A 153 -19.90 18.20 -30.76
C ALA A 153 -20.02 18.19 -32.29
N THR A 154 -19.14 18.91 -32.96
CA THR A 154 -19.05 18.91 -34.44
C THR A 154 -18.59 17.54 -34.97
N VAL A 155 -18.20 16.65 -34.04
CA VAL A 155 -17.64 15.32 -34.23
C VAL A 155 -18.54 14.29 -33.54
N LYS A 156 -18.58 13.07 -34.06
CA LYS A 156 -19.47 11.97 -33.59
C LYS A 156 -19.29 11.53 -32.13
N CYS A 157 -18.39 12.13 -31.33
CA CYS A 157 -18.24 11.77 -29.92
C CYS A 157 -18.96 12.73 -28.99
N GLU A 158 -19.73 12.19 -28.05
CA GLU A 158 -20.34 12.91 -26.91
C GLU A 158 -19.36 13.08 -25.74
N CYS A 159 -18.06 12.85 -25.98
CA CYS A 159 -16.98 12.88 -25.00
C CYS A 159 -16.94 14.17 -24.16
N PRO A 160 -17.09 15.39 -24.73
CA PRO A 160 -17.07 16.63 -23.93
C PRO A 160 -18.22 16.71 -22.93
N ASN A 161 -19.42 16.30 -23.34
CA ASN A 161 -20.61 16.27 -22.50
C ASN A 161 -20.43 15.29 -21.32
N HIS A 162 -19.95 14.08 -21.60
CA HIS A 162 -19.73 13.08 -20.55
C HIS A 162 -18.68 13.53 -19.52
N LEU A 163 -17.57 14.12 -19.97
CA LEU A 163 -16.55 14.65 -19.06
C LEU A 163 -17.07 15.83 -18.25
N ALA A 164 -17.84 16.73 -18.85
CA ALA A 164 -18.46 17.84 -18.14
C ALA A 164 -19.44 17.37 -17.06
N GLN A 165 -20.25 16.33 -17.33
CA GLN A 165 -21.15 15.70 -16.35
C GLN A 165 -20.38 15.05 -15.20
N LEU A 166 -19.34 14.28 -15.51
CA LEU A 166 -18.50 13.60 -14.50
C LEU A 166 -17.79 14.61 -13.59
N ILE A 167 -17.16 15.63 -14.17
CA ILE A 167 -16.47 16.67 -13.39
C ILE A 167 -17.47 17.43 -12.52
N SER A 168 -18.65 17.76 -13.03
CA SER A 168 -19.71 18.41 -12.24
C SER A 168 -20.16 17.56 -11.06
N GLY A 169 -20.35 16.25 -11.26
CA GLY A 169 -20.71 15.32 -10.20
C GLY A 169 -19.62 15.17 -9.13
N LEU A 170 -18.35 15.11 -9.54
CA LEU A 170 -17.21 15.06 -8.61
C LEU A 170 -17.11 16.33 -7.78
N ARG A 171 -17.31 17.50 -8.39
CA ARG A 171 -17.34 18.79 -7.68
C ARG A 171 -18.45 18.86 -6.64
N ALA A 172 -19.68 18.46 -7.03
CA ALA A 172 -20.81 18.44 -6.10
C ALA A 172 -20.53 17.52 -4.90
N PHE A 173 -19.89 16.37 -5.13
CA PHE A 173 -19.54 15.45 -4.06
C PHE A 173 -18.37 15.95 -3.19
N GLU A 174 -17.40 16.67 -3.75
CA GLU A 174 -16.37 17.38 -2.97
C GLU A 174 -16.97 18.41 -2.02
N GLU A 175 -17.87 19.27 -2.53
CA GLU A 175 -18.57 20.29 -1.73
C GLU A 175 -19.40 19.63 -0.62
N TYR A 176 -20.17 18.61 -0.97
CA TYR A 176 -20.95 17.82 0.00
C TYR A 176 -20.06 17.19 1.08
N SER A 177 -18.96 16.54 0.70
CA SER A 177 -18.06 15.84 1.63
C SER A 177 -17.33 16.81 2.57
N LYS A 178 -17.10 18.04 2.12
CA LYS A 178 -16.47 19.10 2.93
C LYS A 178 -17.42 19.64 4.00
N ASP A 179 -18.70 19.77 3.66
CA ASP A 179 -19.72 20.37 4.54
C ASP A 179 -20.54 19.32 5.33
N CYS A 180 -20.15 18.04 5.25
CA CYS A 180 -20.86 16.94 5.88
C CYS A 180 -20.68 16.93 7.42
N GLU A 181 -21.79 16.89 8.15
CA GLU A 181 -21.80 16.78 9.61
C GLU A 181 -21.25 15.42 10.04
N SER A 182 -20.20 15.41 10.86
CA SER A 182 -19.53 14.19 11.32
C SER A 182 -19.99 13.82 12.72
N ARG A 183 -20.37 12.56 12.93
CA ARG A 183 -20.95 12.09 14.20
C ARG A 183 -19.89 11.73 15.26
N ASP A 184 -18.70 11.34 14.81
CA ASP A 184 -17.55 11.00 15.63
C ASP A 184 -16.22 11.21 14.86
N GLU A 185 -15.08 11.03 15.54
CA GLU A 185 -13.76 11.23 14.93
C GLU A 185 -13.44 10.25 13.80
N LYS A 186 -14.01 9.04 13.82
CA LYS A 186 -13.77 8.02 12.78
C LYS A 186 -14.53 8.40 11.51
N ASP A 187 -15.74 8.91 11.67
CA ASP A 187 -16.59 9.46 10.61
C ASP A 187 -15.93 10.67 9.96
N GLN A 188 -15.40 11.60 10.76
CA GLN A 188 -14.66 12.77 10.27
C GLN A 188 -13.43 12.38 9.42
N ARG A 189 -12.67 11.37 9.84
CA ARG A 189 -11.53 10.85 9.07
C ARG A 189 -11.97 10.22 7.75
N MET A 190 -13.13 9.55 7.74
CA MET A 190 -13.69 8.98 6.52
C MET A 190 -14.12 10.09 5.55
N HIS A 191 -14.82 11.13 6.00
CA HIS A 191 -15.21 12.26 5.17
C HIS A 191 -14.00 13.02 4.61
N ALA A 192 -12.96 13.24 5.43
CA ALA A 192 -11.72 13.85 4.97
C ALA A 192 -11.01 13.01 3.89
N LEU A 193 -11.06 11.67 4.02
CA LEU A 193 -10.55 10.77 3.00
C LEU A 193 -11.37 10.88 1.71
N LEU A 194 -12.70 10.81 1.79
CA LEU A 194 -13.60 10.88 0.64
C LEU A 194 -13.45 12.21 -0.11
N TYR A 195 -13.42 13.33 0.60
CA TYR A 195 -13.14 14.64 0.03
C TYR A 195 -11.82 14.65 -0.76
N ARG A 196 -10.73 14.14 -0.15
CA ARG A 196 -9.41 14.10 -0.79
C ARG A 196 -9.38 13.19 -2.02
N GLN A 197 -9.96 12.00 -1.96
CA GLN A 197 -9.97 11.06 -3.08
C GLN A 197 -10.81 11.60 -4.25
N THR A 198 -11.92 12.26 -3.94
CA THR A 198 -12.77 12.89 -4.95
C THR A 198 -12.05 14.04 -5.65
N ALA A 199 -11.32 14.87 -4.90
CA ALA A 199 -10.49 15.93 -5.48
C ALA A 199 -9.40 15.40 -6.43
N VAL A 200 -8.76 14.28 -6.11
CA VAL A 200 -7.78 13.64 -6.99
C VAL A 200 -8.46 13.11 -8.26
N ALA A 201 -9.63 12.49 -8.13
CA ALA A 201 -10.40 12.02 -9.28
C ALA A 201 -10.85 13.17 -10.18
N ARG A 202 -11.32 14.28 -9.60
CA ARG A 202 -11.66 15.49 -10.35
C ARG A 202 -10.47 16.03 -11.11
N GLU A 203 -9.32 16.19 -10.45
CA GLU A 203 -8.10 16.71 -11.10
C GLU A 203 -7.73 15.87 -12.34
N ALA A 204 -7.78 14.53 -12.22
CA ALA A 204 -7.51 13.63 -13.34
C ALA A 204 -8.53 13.77 -14.49
N MET A 205 -9.81 13.94 -14.18
CA MET A 205 -10.84 14.16 -15.20
C MET A 205 -10.71 15.54 -15.86
N GLU A 206 -10.36 16.58 -15.10
CA GLU A 206 -10.09 17.92 -15.61
C GLU A 206 -8.88 17.95 -16.57
N ASP A 207 -7.81 17.20 -16.25
CA ASP A 207 -6.66 17.05 -17.15
C ASP A 207 -7.09 16.36 -18.47
N GLY A 208 -7.94 15.34 -18.39
CA GLY A 208 -8.51 14.66 -19.57
C GLY A 208 -9.41 15.58 -20.41
N LEU A 209 -10.25 16.40 -19.77
CA LEU A 209 -11.09 17.38 -20.45
C LEU A 209 -10.23 18.43 -21.16
N LEU A 210 -9.18 18.94 -20.51
CA LEU A 210 -8.29 19.92 -21.12
C LEU A 210 -7.63 19.38 -22.41
N ALA A 211 -7.11 18.15 -22.36
CA ALA A 211 -6.53 17.49 -23.54
C ALA A 211 -7.58 17.27 -24.66
N LEU A 212 -8.83 16.97 -24.30
CA LEU A 212 -9.91 16.82 -25.27
C LEU A 212 -10.27 18.16 -25.94
N LEU A 213 -10.35 19.25 -25.18
CA LEU A 213 -10.65 20.59 -25.73
C LEU A 213 -9.56 21.06 -26.71
N GLU A 214 -8.29 20.79 -26.38
CA GLU A 214 -7.16 21.05 -27.28
C GLU A 214 -7.25 20.21 -28.57
N HIS A 215 -7.62 18.93 -28.46
CA HIS A 215 -7.75 18.05 -29.62
C HIS A 215 -8.88 18.48 -30.57
N GLU A 216 -10.03 18.85 -30.01
CA GLU A 216 -11.24 19.21 -30.74
C GLU A 216 -11.30 20.71 -31.13
N ASN A 217 -10.31 21.51 -30.72
CA ASN A 217 -10.27 22.98 -30.90
C ASN A 217 -11.49 23.72 -30.34
N ILE A 218 -11.98 23.29 -29.17
CA ILE A 218 -13.12 23.91 -28.48
C ILE A 218 -12.61 25.02 -27.55
N GLN A 219 -13.18 26.23 -27.65
CA GLN A 219 -12.86 27.36 -26.76
C GLN A 219 -13.99 27.64 -25.76
N LEU A 220 -13.63 28.01 -24.51
CA LEU A 220 -14.55 28.18 -23.38
C LEU A 220 -14.68 29.62 -22.86
#